data_AF-A0ABD0QST3-F1
#
_entry.id   AF-A0ABD0QST3-F1
#
_cell.length_a   1.000
_cell.length_b   1.000
_cell.length_c   1.000
_cell.angle_alpha   90.00
_cell.angle_beta   90.00
_cell.angle_gamma   90.00
#
_symmetry.space_group_name_H-M   'P 1'
#
loop_
_entity.id
_entity.type
_entity.pdbx_description
1 polymer ?
#
loop_
_entity_poly.entity_id
_entity_poly.type
_entity_poly.pdbx_seq_one_letter_code
_entity_poly.pdbx_strand_id
1 'polypeptide(L)'
;RARTGSLYFGKHFTTKVTSGTLKPPFYISVAKMSLAVYEGVSALDDIMFHNCSMPEAVEIRSKACVDYYQICDLIDDCGDGTDEENCSSELMCDFENGLCSWTQEHEEDMFDWTHIQGPTPTFNTGPWKDHTRASVDGHFLYIESSEPQKFKDTAILVSRPFLQTPRRGPESKPPCVFRFHYHMFGQHVFRLAVYMRTRNSGRGNLLWVRYGDQGNLWHRKTLVINSAHHFQVSY
;
A
#
# COMPACT_ATOMS: atom_id res chain seq x y z
N ARG A 1 -7.71 -29.39 48.82
CA ARG A 1 -7.39 -27.97 48.50
C ARG A 1 -7.04 -27.93 47.01
N ALA A 2 -8.02 -27.68 46.16
CA ALA A 2 -7.84 -27.71 44.70
C ALA A 2 -6.95 -26.55 44.27
N ARG A 3 -5.88 -26.82 43.52
CA ARG A 3 -5.09 -25.81 42.82
C ARG A 3 -5.77 -25.57 41.47
N THR A 4 -6.48 -24.45 41.36
CA THR A 4 -6.92 -23.91 40.07
C THR A 4 -5.68 -23.47 39.30
N GLY A 5 -5.34 -24.20 38.24
CA GLY A 5 -4.35 -23.78 37.26
C GLY A 5 -5.02 -22.87 36.24
N SER A 6 -4.68 -21.58 36.24
CA SER A 6 -5.06 -20.66 35.17
C SER A 6 -4.17 -20.93 33.95
N LEU A 7 -4.76 -21.44 32.87
CA LEU A 7 -4.12 -21.48 31.56
C LEU A 7 -4.08 -20.05 31.00
N TYR A 8 -2.90 -19.48 30.85
CA TYR A 8 -2.71 -18.20 30.17
C TYR A 8 -2.46 -18.47 28.68
N PHE A 9 -3.40 -18.06 27.83
CA PHE A 9 -3.19 -18.00 26.39
C PHE A 9 -2.55 -16.67 26.04
N GLY A 10 -1.22 -16.66 25.87
CA GLY A 10 -0.53 -15.52 25.25
C GLY A 10 -0.78 -15.52 23.75
N LYS A 11 -1.38 -14.46 23.22
CA LYS A 11 -1.36 -14.20 21.77
C LYS A 11 -0.08 -13.42 21.47
N HIS A 12 0.82 -14.02 20.72
CA HIS A 12 1.97 -13.31 20.15
C HIS A 12 1.49 -12.47 18.96
N PHE A 13 1.69 -11.16 19.05
CA PHE A 13 1.48 -10.24 17.93
C PHE A 13 2.83 -9.69 17.52
N THR A 14 3.28 -10.02 16.31
CA THR A 14 4.45 -9.39 15.69
C THR A 14 3.94 -8.32 14.73
N THR A 15 4.09 -7.06 15.10
CA THR A 15 3.83 -5.92 14.21
C THR A 15 5.17 -5.42 13.70
N LYS A 16 5.36 -5.44 12.38
CA LYS A 16 6.48 -4.77 11.73
C LYS A 16 6.00 -3.38 11.34
N VAL A 17 6.46 -2.35 12.05
CA VAL A 17 6.26 -0.96 11.64
C VAL A 17 7.38 -0.60 10.67
N THR A 18 7.07 -0.54 9.38
CA THR A 18 7.94 0.11 8.39
C THR A 18 7.71 1.60 8.50
N SER A 19 8.72 2.34 8.99
CA SER A 19 8.65 3.80 9.10
C SER A 19 8.85 4.42 7.72
N GLY A 20 7.77 4.52 6.94
CA GLY A 20 7.76 5.39 5.76
C GLY A 20 7.99 6.85 6.18
N THR A 21 9.02 7.47 5.58
CA THR A 21 9.28 8.92 5.48
C THR A 21 8.79 9.82 6.63
N LEU A 22 9.37 9.64 7.82
CA LEU A 22 9.38 10.68 8.85
C LEU A 22 10.53 11.65 8.58
N LYS A 23 10.23 12.78 7.94
CA LYS A 23 11.20 13.79 7.51
C LYS A 23 11.72 14.76 8.63
N PRO A 24 11.28 14.67 9.90
CA PRO A 24 12.05 15.13 11.07
C PRO A 24 12.48 13.98 12.01
N PRO A 25 13.41 14.21 12.98
CA PRO A 25 13.69 13.22 14.02
C PRO A 25 12.37 12.80 14.70
N PHE A 26 12.12 11.51 14.74
CA PHE A 26 10.87 10.95 15.25
C PHE A 26 11.09 10.13 16.51
N TYR A 27 10.03 10.02 17.31
CA TYR A 27 10.01 9.21 18.52
C TYR A 27 8.90 8.18 18.38
N ILE A 28 9.21 6.91 18.64
CA ILE A 28 8.20 5.87 18.78
C ILE A 28 7.75 5.86 20.24
N SER A 29 6.45 6.05 20.47
CA SER A 29 5.86 5.93 21.80
C SER A 29 4.93 4.72 21.84
N VAL A 30 5.06 3.91 22.89
CA VAL A 30 4.14 2.79 23.18
C VAL A 30 3.23 3.27 24.30
N ALA A 31 1.93 3.38 24.01
CA ALA A 31 0.94 3.84 24.97
C ALA A 31 -0.10 2.75 25.26
N LYS A 32 -0.50 2.64 26.53
CA LYS A 32 -1.57 1.75 26.99
C LYS A 32 -2.71 2.58 27.57
N MET A 33 -3.92 2.40 27.02
CA MET A 33 -5.13 3.00 27.55
C MET A 33 -5.97 1.93 28.27
N SER A 34 -6.46 2.23 29.47
CA SER A 34 -7.30 1.30 30.26
C SER A 34 -8.71 1.86 30.34
N LEU A 35 -9.71 1.05 30.00
CA LEU A 35 -11.12 1.43 30.16
C LEU A 35 -11.67 1.11 31.55
N ALA A 36 -10.90 0.44 32.41
CA ALA A 36 -11.27 0.00 33.77
C ALA A 36 -12.53 -0.89 33.87
N VAL A 37 -13.13 -1.30 32.75
CA VAL A 37 -14.27 -2.22 32.69
C VAL A 37 -13.82 -3.69 32.58
N TYR A 38 -12.56 -3.94 32.22
CA TYR A 38 -12.00 -5.28 32.00
C TYR A 38 -10.76 -5.53 32.88
N GLU A 39 -10.69 -6.69 33.52
CA GLU A 39 -9.49 -7.17 34.20
C GLU A 39 -8.49 -7.70 33.17
N GLY A 40 -7.25 -7.19 33.21
CA GLY A 40 -6.20 -7.62 32.29
C GLY A 40 -4.87 -6.91 32.51
N VAL A 41 -3.78 -7.53 32.02
CA VAL A 41 -2.42 -7.00 32.07
C VAL A 41 -1.87 -6.79 30.67
N SER A 42 -0.97 -5.83 30.52
CA SER A 42 -0.18 -5.64 29.30
C SER A 42 1.27 -5.93 29.65
N ALA A 43 1.91 -6.79 28.86
CA ALA A 43 3.33 -7.11 28.97
C ALA A 43 3.99 -6.90 27.61
N LEU A 44 5.20 -6.35 27.61
CA LEU A 44 6.00 -6.09 26.43
C LEU A 44 7.35 -6.77 26.64
N ASP A 45 7.83 -7.44 25.61
CA ASP A 45 9.14 -8.08 25.62
C ASP A 45 9.77 -7.94 24.22
N ASP A 46 11.10 -8.02 24.16
CA ASP A 46 11.95 -7.89 22.97
C ASP A 46 11.63 -6.71 22.02
N ILE A 47 12.37 -5.61 22.17
CA ILE A 47 12.34 -4.46 21.23
C ILE A 47 13.65 -4.44 20.46
N MET A 48 13.59 -4.64 19.14
CA MET A 48 14.76 -4.59 18.27
C MET A 48 14.55 -3.59 17.13
N PHE A 49 15.56 -2.76 16.92
CA PHE A 49 15.69 -1.90 15.75
C PHE A 49 16.67 -2.56 14.78
N HIS A 50 16.22 -2.88 13.57
CA HIS A 50 17.07 -3.47 12.54
C HIS A 50 17.32 -2.44 11.44
N ASN A 51 18.58 -2.14 11.16
CA ASN A 51 19.00 -1.16 10.15
C ASN A 51 18.53 0.29 10.41
N CYS A 52 18.40 0.70 11.68
CA CYS A 52 18.08 2.07 12.04
C CYS A 52 19.35 2.86 12.34
N SER A 53 19.74 3.78 11.46
CA SER A 53 20.77 4.79 11.70
C SER A 53 20.20 6.16 11.37
N MET A 54 20.35 7.13 12.25
CA MET A 54 20.41 8.53 11.85
C MET A 54 21.87 8.95 11.97
N PRO A 55 22.64 9.06 10.87
CA PRO A 55 23.94 9.70 10.90
C PRO A 55 23.81 11.18 10.51
N GLU A 56 24.68 12.02 11.07
CA GLU A 56 24.97 13.34 10.51
C GLU A 56 25.34 13.19 9.03
N ALA A 57 24.95 14.19 8.22
CA ALA A 57 25.21 14.25 6.79
C ALA A 57 26.68 14.00 6.45
N VAL A 58 27.03 12.73 6.21
CA VAL A 58 28.29 12.33 5.60
C VAL A 58 27.91 11.59 4.33
N GLU A 59 28.32 12.21 3.24
CA GLU A 59 28.19 11.81 1.85
C GLU A 59 28.61 10.34 1.66
N ILE A 60 27.65 9.41 1.67
CA ILE A 60 27.89 8.03 1.24
C ILE A 60 26.93 7.75 0.09
N ARG A 61 27.47 7.75 -1.13
CA ARG A 61 26.84 7.12 -2.31
C ARG A 61 26.81 5.59 -2.13
N SER A 62 26.07 5.08 -1.15
CA SER A 62 25.99 3.63 -0.90
C SER A 62 24.67 3.07 -1.37
N LYS A 63 24.69 2.46 -2.56
CA LYS A 63 23.73 1.44 -3.03
C LYS A 63 23.73 0.15 -2.18
N ALA A 64 24.10 0.20 -0.90
CA ALA A 64 24.62 -0.97 -0.18
C ALA A 64 23.61 -1.68 0.73
N CYS A 65 22.37 -1.18 0.91
CA CYS A 65 21.48 -1.70 1.96
C CYS A 65 20.00 -1.87 1.58
N VAL A 66 19.64 -1.85 0.30
CA VAL A 66 18.23 -1.89 -0.13
C VAL A 66 17.95 -3.17 -0.92
N ASP A 67 16.89 -3.89 -0.56
CA ASP A 67 16.47 -5.10 -1.25
C ASP A 67 16.09 -4.78 -2.70
N TYR A 68 16.29 -5.71 -3.63
CA TYR A 68 15.88 -5.51 -5.02
C TYR A 68 14.40 -5.10 -5.15
N TYR A 69 13.54 -5.57 -4.25
CA TYR A 69 12.12 -5.26 -4.23
C TYR A 69 11.77 -3.89 -3.64
N GLN A 70 12.76 -3.15 -3.15
CA GLN A 70 12.65 -1.82 -2.57
C GLN A 70 13.23 -0.74 -3.51
N ILE A 71 13.86 -1.14 -4.61
CA ILE A 71 14.31 -0.19 -5.65
C ILE A 71 13.10 0.21 -6.50
N CYS A 72 12.95 1.51 -6.76
CA CYS A 72 11.86 2.07 -7.57
C CYS A 72 10.47 1.75 -6.99
N ASP A 73 10.30 1.87 -5.67
CA ASP A 73 9.04 1.60 -4.98
C ASP A 73 8.35 2.86 -4.41
N LEU A 74 8.87 4.05 -4.74
CA LEU A 74 8.45 5.38 -4.30
C LEU A 74 8.68 5.66 -2.81
N ILE A 75 9.49 4.83 -2.14
CA ILE A 75 9.90 5.02 -0.76
C ILE A 75 11.41 5.21 -0.74
N ASP A 76 11.87 6.29 -0.12
CA ASP A 76 13.29 6.53 0.09
C ASP A 76 13.80 5.61 1.21
N ASP A 77 14.24 4.40 0.83
CA ASP A 77 14.76 3.39 1.74
C ASP A 77 16.25 3.61 2.04
N CYS A 78 16.97 4.30 1.15
CA CYS A 78 18.37 4.71 1.36
C CYS A 78 18.52 5.96 2.26
N GLY A 79 17.48 6.78 2.39
CA GLY A 79 17.51 8.09 3.06
C GLY A 79 18.16 9.22 2.25
N ASP A 80 18.68 8.90 1.05
CA ASP A 80 19.29 9.83 0.10
C ASP A 80 18.57 9.85 -1.26
N GLY A 81 17.50 9.07 -1.42
CA GLY A 81 16.68 8.94 -2.62
C GLY A 81 17.33 8.20 -3.80
N THR A 82 18.56 7.68 -3.64
CA THR A 82 19.32 7.09 -4.77
C THR A 82 18.73 5.79 -5.32
N ASP A 83 17.89 5.12 -4.53
CA ASP A 83 17.08 3.97 -4.92
C ASP A 83 15.91 4.33 -5.86
N GLU A 84 15.53 5.62 -5.93
CA GLU A 84 14.41 6.13 -6.72
C GLU A 84 14.84 6.98 -7.94
N GLU A 85 16.13 7.33 -8.08
CA GLU A 85 16.62 8.26 -9.11
C GLU A 85 16.63 7.70 -10.55
N ASN A 86 16.87 6.40 -10.73
CA ASN A 86 17.07 5.79 -12.06
C ASN A 86 15.94 4.82 -12.43
N CYS A 87 14.71 5.27 -12.19
CA CYS A 87 13.52 4.48 -12.37
C CYS A 87 12.73 4.91 -13.61
N SER A 88 12.04 3.95 -14.23
CA SER A 88 11.16 4.28 -15.37
C SER A 88 9.90 4.95 -14.85
N SER A 89 9.72 6.23 -15.20
CA SER A 89 8.51 6.99 -14.85
C SER A 89 7.22 6.39 -15.40
N GLU A 90 7.30 5.51 -16.41
CA GLU A 90 6.15 4.77 -16.94
C GLU A 90 5.72 3.57 -16.08
N LEU A 91 6.53 3.20 -15.07
CA LEU A 91 6.28 2.09 -14.15
C LEU A 91 5.92 2.56 -12.74
N MET A 92 6.10 3.84 -12.46
CA MET A 92 5.82 4.47 -11.17
C MET A 92 4.71 5.50 -11.32
N CYS A 93 3.83 5.57 -10.34
CA CYS A 93 2.84 6.62 -10.27
C CYS A 93 2.53 6.91 -8.81
N ASP A 94 2.94 8.09 -8.37
CA ASP A 94 2.61 8.67 -7.06
C ASP A 94 1.36 9.56 -7.12
N PHE A 95 0.80 9.74 -8.32
CA PHE A 95 -0.33 10.62 -8.63
C PHE A 95 -0.07 12.11 -8.36
N GLU A 96 1.16 12.57 -8.14
CA GLU A 96 1.39 13.99 -7.86
C GLU A 96 1.13 14.90 -9.05
N ASN A 97 1.22 14.36 -10.27
CA ASN A 97 1.01 15.06 -11.53
C ASN A 97 -0.06 14.37 -12.39
N GLY A 98 -1.17 13.95 -11.78
CA GLY A 98 -2.31 13.31 -12.46
C GLY A 98 -2.20 11.78 -12.53
N LEU A 99 -2.72 11.17 -13.61
CA LEU A 99 -2.89 9.71 -13.71
C LEU A 99 -1.65 8.95 -14.24
N CYS A 100 -0.55 9.64 -14.53
CA CYS A 100 0.64 9.04 -15.15
C CYS A 100 0.28 8.28 -16.44
N SER A 101 0.59 6.98 -16.52
CA SER A 101 0.22 6.09 -17.64
C SER A 101 -1.02 5.22 -17.35
N TRP A 102 -1.85 5.61 -16.38
CA TRP A 102 -3.14 5.00 -16.12
C TRP A 102 -4.26 5.75 -16.85
N THR A 103 -5.29 5.01 -17.23
CA THR A 103 -6.50 5.53 -17.88
C THR A 103 -7.73 5.03 -17.16
N GLN A 104 -8.76 5.87 -17.06
CA GLN A 104 -10.05 5.44 -16.54
C GLN A 104 -10.83 4.71 -17.63
N GLU A 105 -11.49 3.63 -17.25
CA GLU A 105 -12.49 2.99 -18.08
C GLU A 105 -13.75 3.87 -18.11
N HIS A 106 -14.47 3.87 -19.22
CA HIS A 106 -15.70 4.64 -19.35
C HIS A 106 -16.84 3.86 -20.00
N GLU A 107 -16.55 2.71 -20.60
CA GLU A 107 -17.54 1.89 -21.31
C GLU A 107 -18.04 0.72 -20.46
N GLU A 108 -17.18 0.14 -19.61
CA GLU A 108 -17.48 -1.08 -18.83
C GLU A 108 -17.78 -0.80 -17.34
N ASP A 109 -17.78 0.47 -16.92
CA ASP A 109 -18.00 0.88 -15.52
C ASP A 109 -19.08 1.98 -15.36
N MET A 110 -19.27 2.47 -14.14
CA MET A 110 -20.41 3.32 -13.75
C MET A 110 -19.98 4.73 -13.34
N PHE A 111 -18.74 4.90 -12.88
CA PHE A 111 -18.19 6.17 -12.43
C PHE A 111 -16.66 6.10 -12.39
N ASP A 112 -16.02 7.23 -12.11
CA ASP A 112 -14.56 7.40 -12.20
C ASP A 112 -13.88 7.59 -10.83
N TRP A 113 -12.61 7.20 -10.74
CA TRP A 113 -11.70 7.63 -9.68
C TRP A 113 -11.51 9.14 -9.71
N THR A 114 -11.49 9.75 -8.54
CA THR A 114 -11.24 11.19 -8.37
C THR A 114 -9.81 11.40 -7.90
N HIS A 115 -9.07 12.25 -8.60
CA HIS A 115 -7.76 12.72 -8.17
C HIS A 115 -7.94 13.84 -7.15
N ILE A 116 -7.48 13.62 -5.92
CA ILE A 116 -7.65 14.58 -4.82
C ILE A 116 -6.34 14.83 -4.08
N GLN A 117 -6.35 15.93 -3.32
CA GLN A 117 -5.30 16.35 -2.40
C GLN A 117 -5.93 16.55 -1.01
N GLY A 118 -5.19 16.22 0.05
CA GLY A 118 -5.64 16.43 1.42
C GLY A 118 -6.64 15.37 1.92
N PRO A 119 -7.43 15.68 2.96
CA PRO A 119 -8.34 14.72 3.57
C PRO A 119 -9.54 14.41 2.68
N THR A 120 -10.03 13.17 2.74
CA THR A 120 -11.27 12.80 2.06
C THR A 120 -12.47 13.60 2.58
N PRO A 121 -13.44 13.98 1.71
CA PRO A 121 -14.53 14.87 2.11
C PRO A 121 -15.49 14.29 3.16
N THR A 122 -15.64 12.97 3.19
CA THR A 122 -16.63 12.28 4.02
C THR A 122 -16.12 12.10 5.45
N PHE A 123 -16.97 12.38 6.44
CA PHE A 123 -16.63 12.25 7.85
C PHE A 123 -16.45 10.79 8.28
N ASN A 124 -15.55 10.55 9.24
CA ASN A 124 -15.22 9.21 9.75
C ASN A 124 -14.73 8.22 8.67
N THR A 125 -14.18 8.75 7.57
CA THR A 125 -13.45 7.98 6.57
C THR A 125 -12.01 8.49 6.50
N GLY A 126 -11.27 8.09 5.47
CA GLY A 126 -9.94 8.57 5.20
C GLY A 126 -9.54 8.23 3.78
N PRO A 127 -8.28 8.52 3.40
CA PRO A 127 -7.20 8.99 4.26
C PRO A 127 -7.22 10.51 4.54
N TRP A 128 -6.51 10.94 5.59
CA TRP A 128 -6.31 12.38 5.88
C TRP A 128 -5.21 13.02 5.02
N LYS A 129 -4.28 12.20 4.52
CA LYS A 129 -3.09 12.63 3.80
C LYS A 129 -2.60 11.52 2.87
N ASP A 130 -1.93 11.92 1.80
CA ASP A 130 -1.28 10.99 0.87
C ASP A 130 -0.23 10.10 1.56
N HIS A 131 -0.04 8.91 1.02
CA HIS A 131 0.98 7.96 1.45
C HIS A 131 2.40 8.43 1.09
N THR A 132 2.64 8.79 -0.18
CA THR A 132 3.97 9.05 -0.74
C THR A 132 4.64 10.24 -0.07
N ARG A 133 3.94 11.37 0.02
CA ARG A 133 4.43 12.59 0.68
C ARG A 133 4.22 12.58 2.19
N ALA A 134 3.38 11.69 2.71
CA ALA A 134 2.94 11.70 4.10
C ALA A 134 2.42 13.08 4.57
N SER A 135 1.86 13.87 3.66
CA SER A 135 1.39 15.25 3.86
C SER A 135 0.03 15.47 3.20
N VAL A 136 -0.71 16.46 3.70
CA VAL A 136 -1.97 16.92 3.08
C VAL A 136 -1.74 17.52 1.68
N ASP A 137 -0.52 17.95 1.37
CA ASP A 137 -0.16 18.48 0.05
C ASP A 137 0.13 17.39 -0.99
N GLY A 138 0.08 16.11 -0.61
CA GLY A 138 0.21 15.01 -1.55
C GLY A 138 -1.11 14.62 -2.19
N HIS A 139 -1.02 13.98 -3.34
CA HIS A 139 -2.16 13.60 -4.15
C HIS A 139 -2.34 12.09 -4.21
N PHE A 140 -3.58 11.65 -4.32
CA PHE A 140 -3.92 10.24 -4.48
C PHE A 140 -5.25 10.09 -5.22
N LEU A 141 -5.55 8.86 -5.63
CA LEU A 141 -6.86 8.53 -6.19
C LEU A 141 -7.84 8.09 -5.11
N TYR A 142 -9.05 8.60 -5.22
CA TYR A 142 -10.13 8.43 -4.28
C TYR A 142 -11.42 7.96 -4.97
N ILE A 143 -12.20 7.16 -4.26
CA ILE A 143 -13.57 6.81 -4.62
C ILE A 143 -14.48 7.08 -3.44
N GLU A 144 -15.53 7.85 -3.70
CA GLU A 144 -16.63 8.02 -2.77
C GLU A 144 -17.54 6.77 -2.83
N SER A 145 -17.77 6.17 -1.68
CA SER A 145 -18.64 4.98 -1.55
C SER A 145 -20.06 5.34 -1.10
N SER A 146 -20.29 6.58 -0.67
CA SER A 146 -21.59 7.08 -0.24
C SER A 146 -22.43 7.59 -1.42
N GLU A 147 -23.58 8.20 -1.15
CA GLU A 147 -24.46 8.70 -2.21
C GLU A 147 -23.74 9.75 -3.08
N PRO A 148 -23.86 9.69 -4.42
CA PRO A 148 -24.91 9.01 -5.19
C PRO A 148 -24.60 7.56 -5.61
N GLN A 149 -23.45 6.99 -5.25
CA GLN A 149 -23.07 5.63 -5.65
C GLN A 149 -24.04 4.58 -5.07
N LYS A 150 -24.35 3.56 -5.88
CA LYS A 150 -25.24 2.44 -5.53
C LYS A 150 -24.48 1.13 -5.39
N PHE A 151 -25.14 0.15 -4.79
CA PHE A 151 -24.57 -1.19 -4.63
C PHE A 151 -24.22 -1.79 -6.00
N LYS A 152 -22.94 -2.19 -6.14
CA LYS A 152 -22.30 -2.72 -7.36
C LYS A 152 -21.93 -1.68 -8.43
N ASP A 153 -22.03 -0.39 -8.15
CA ASP A 153 -21.36 0.60 -8.99
C ASP A 153 -19.85 0.30 -8.97
N THR A 154 -19.23 0.39 -10.13
CA THR A 154 -17.80 0.13 -10.30
C THR A 154 -17.15 1.32 -10.95
N ALA A 155 -15.89 1.54 -10.60
CA ALA A 155 -14.95 2.38 -11.31
C ALA A 155 -13.73 1.51 -11.59
N ILE A 156 -13.14 1.62 -12.77
CA ILE A 156 -12.01 0.79 -13.18
C ILE A 156 -10.88 1.70 -13.66
N LEU A 157 -9.72 1.58 -13.02
CA LEU A 157 -8.49 2.19 -13.49
C LEU A 157 -7.67 1.13 -14.23
N VAL A 158 -7.21 1.44 -15.44
CA VAL A 158 -6.50 0.50 -16.32
C VAL A 158 -5.10 1.01 -16.61
N SER A 159 -4.10 0.15 -16.47
CA SER A 159 -2.72 0.47 -16.83
C SER A 159 -2.54 0.51 -18.35
N ARG A 160 -1.47 1.16 -18.81
CA ARG A 160 -0.92 0.88 -20.15
C ARG A 160 -0.68 -0.63 -20.38
N PRO A 161 -0.64 -1.11 -21.63
CA PRO A 161 -0.27 -2.48 -21.94
C PRO A 161 1.21 -2.76 -21.64
N PHE A 162 1.47 -3.90 -21.03
CA PHE A 162 2.79 -4.47 -20.77
C PHE A 162 3.04 -5.68 -21.66
N LEU A 163 4.31 -5.89 -22.02
CA LEU A 163 4.74 -7.10 -22.71
C LEU A 163 4.65 -8.32 -21.78
N GLN A 164 4.62 -9.52 -22.36
CA GLN A 164 4.66 -10.76 -21.60
C GLN A 164 5.85 -10.83 -20.62
N THR A 165 5.62 -11.44 -19.46
CA THR A 165 6.67 -11.59 -18.45
C THR A 165 7.72 -12.60 -18.91
N PRO A 166 9.02 -12.42 -18.58
CA PRO A 166 10.05 -13.40 -18.93
C PRO A 166 9.68 -14.79 -18.42
N ARG A 167 9.68 -15.80 -19.31
CA ARG A 167 9.63 -17.20 -18.87
C ARG A 167 10.93 -17.49 -18.13
N ARG A 168 10.88 -18.27 -17.04
CA ARG A 168 12.07 -18.70 -16.27
C ARG A 168 13.16 -19.16 -17.24
N GLY A 169 14.13 -18.30 -17.50
CA GLY A 169 15.33 -18.59 -18.26
C GLY A 169 16.45 -19.00 -17.32
N PRO A 170 17.53 -19.59 -17.86
CA PRO A 170 18.71 -19.94 -17.06
C PRO A 170 19.45 -18.74 -16.45
N GLU A 171 19.03 -17.50 -16.79
CA GLU A 171 19.48 -16.27 -16.13
C GLU A 171 18.35 -15.69 -15.26
N SER A 172 18.67 -15.56 -13.98
CA SER A 172 17.84 -15.17 -12.84
C SER A 172 17.33 -13.72 -12.90
N LYS A 173 16.51 -13.38 -13.90
CA LYS A 173 15.73 -12.14 -13.85
C LYS A 173 14.69 -12.23 -12.74
N PRO A 174 14.58 -11.21 -11.88
CA PRO A 174 13.57 -11.17 -10.83
C PRO A 174 12.16 -11.18 -11.44
N PRO A 175 11.17 -11.71 -10.71
CA PRO A 175 9.80 -11.77 -11.21
C PRO A 175 9.23 -10.38 -11.45
N CYS A 176 8.29 -10.26 -12.39
CA CYS A 176 7.50 -9.04 -12.55
C CYS A 176 6.62 -8.86 -11.31
N VAL A 177 6.67 -7.68 -10.70
CA VAL A 177 5.96 -7.38 -9.47
C VAL A 177 5.14 -6.11 -9.64
N PHE A 178 3.88 -6.16 -9.26
CA PHE A 178 3.00 -5.01 -9.13
C PHE A 178 2.81 -4.67 -7.66
N ARG A 179 3.10 -3.41 -7.30
CA ARG A 179 2.97 -2.88 -5.94
C ARG A 179 2.02 -1.71 -5.94
N PHE A 180 1.20 -1.64 -4.91
CA PHE A 180 0.31 -0.51 -4.69
C PHE A 180 0.05 -0.33 -3.20
N HIS A 181 -0.29 0.91 -2.84
CA HIS A 181 -0.78 1.26 -1.51
C HIS A 181 -2.28 1.50 -1.61
N TYR A 182 -3.03 1.05 -0.61
CA TYR A 182 -4.48 1.22 -0.56
C TYR A 182 -4.91 1.62 0.85
N HIS A 183 -5.97 2.41 0.93
CA HIS A 183 -6.62 2.82 2.17
C HIS A 183 -8.11 2.51 2.04
N MET A 184 -8.65 1.73 2.99
CA MET A 184 -10.03 1.27 2.98
C MET A 184 -10.57 1.44 4.39
N PHE A 185 -11.14 2.60 4.70
CA PHE A 185 -11.65 2.93 6.03
C PHE A 185 -13.01 3.62 5.92
N GLY A 186 -14.00 3.13 6.66
CA GLY A 186 -15.35 3.64 6.62
C GLY A 186 -16.40 2.54 6.45
N GLN A 187 -17.58 2.79 7.01
CA GLN A 187 -18.66 1.82 7.12
C GLN A 187 -19.17 1.27 5.78
N HIS A 188 -19.12 2.08 4.72
CA HIS A 188 -19.66 1.74 3.40
C HIS A 188 -18.60 1.23 2.42
N VAL A 189 -17.34 1.12 2.84
CA VAL A 189 -16.28 0.55 1.99
C VAL A 189 -16.57 -0.93 1.79
N PHE A 190 -16.78 -1.34 0.54
CA PHE A 190 -17.18 -2.71 0.24
C PHE A 190 -16.06 -3.60 -0.27
N ARG A 191 -15.52 -3.32 -1.47
CA ARG A 191 -14.58 -4.23 -2.13
C ARG A 191 -13.60 -3.50 -3.03
N LEU A 192 -12.33 -3.87 -2.93
CA LEU A 192 -11.26 -3.45 -3.82
C LEU A 192 -10.59 -4.68 -4.43
N ALA A 193 -10.38 -4.70 -5.74
CA ALA A 193 -9.88 -5.89 -6.42
C ALA A 193 -8.94 -5.53 -7.58
N VAL A 194 -7.86 -6.30 -7.71
CA VAL A 194 -6.89 -6.15 -8.80
C VAL A 194 -7.05 -7.32 -9.75
N TYR A 195 -7.12 -7.02 -11.04
CA TYR A 195 -7.22 -7.99 -12.11
C TYR A 195 -6.09 -7.82 -13.12
N MET A 196 -5.83 -8.91 -13.85
CA MET A 196 -4.95 -8.92 -15.02
C MET A 196 -5.78 -9.17 -16.27
N ARG A 197 -5.81 -8.20 -17.19
CA ARG A 197 -6.48 -8.30 -18.49
C ARG A 197 -5.44 -8.69 -19.55
N THR A 198 -5.71 -9.72 -20.36
CA THR A 198 -4.88 -10.08 -21.54
C THR A 198 -5.60 -9.77 -22.85
N ARG A 199 -6.76 -9.10 -22.77
CA ARG A 199 -7.61 -8.67 -23.86
C ARG A 199 -8.09 -7.25 -23.51
N ASN A 200 -8.46 -6.48 -24.52
CA ASN A 200 -8.89 -5.09 -24.35
C ASN A 200 -10.30 -4.96 -23.73
N SER A 201 -11.03 -6.07 -23.54
CA SER A 201 -12.37 -6.07 -22.96
C SER A 201 -12.53 -7.13 -21.86
N GLY A 202 -13.46 -6.84 -20.95
CA GLY A 202 -13.80 -7.70 -19.83
C GLY A 202 -12.84 -7.61 -18.64
N ARG A 203 -13.30 -8.13 -17.51
CA ARG A 203 -12.66 -7.98 -16.18
C ARG A 203 -11.30 -8.67 -16.03
N GLY A 204 -10.96 -9.64 -16.87
CA GLY A 204 -9.71 -10.40 -16.77
C GLY A 204 -9.65 -11.36 -15.57
N ASN A 205 -8.43 -11.81 -15.23
CA ASN A 205 -8.16 -12.76 -14.16
C ASN A 205 -7.97 -12.04 -12.82
N LEU A 206 -8.68 -12.47 -11.77
CA LEU A 206 -8.53 -11.91 -10.42
C LEU A 206 -7.15 -12.25 -9.85
N LEU A 207 -6.35 -11.22 -9.52
CA LEU A 207 -5.08 -11.38 -8.84
C LEU A 207 -5.22 -11.21 -7.32
N TRP A 208 -6.08 -10.29 -6.89
CA TRP A 208 -6.23 -9.95 -5.48
C TRP A 208 -7.55 -9.27 -5.18
N VAL A 209 -8.06 -9.46 -3.96
CA VAL A 209 -9.26 -8.78 -3.47
C VAL A 209 -9.18 -8.52 -1.97
N ARG A 210 -9.76 -7.41 -1.54
CA ARG A 210 -10.07 -7.09 -0.13
C ARG A 210 -11.51 -6.62 0.02
N TYR A 211 -12.04 -6.82 1.21
CA TYR A 211 -13.43 -6.52 1.55
C TYR A 211 -13.51 -5.74 2.85
N GLY A 212 -14.39 -4.74 2.89
CA GLY A 212 -14.72 -4.01 4.09
C GLY A 212 -13.63 -3.06 4.58
N ASP A 213 -13.87 -2.49 5.74
CA ASP A 213 -12.96 -1.66 6.49
C ASP A 213 -11.68 -2.43 6.88
N GLN A 214 -10.50 -1.86 6.58
CA GLN A 214 -9.16 -2.37 6.86
C GLN A 214 -8.42 -1.53 7.93
N GLY A 215 -9.12 -0.59 8.56
CA GLY A 215 -8.60 0.38 9.52
C GLY A 215 -8.09 1.66 8.84
N ASN A 216 -7.96 2.71 9.66
CA ASN A 216 -7.51 4.04 9.22
C ASN A 216 -5.99 4.12 9.07
N LEU A 217 -5.43 3.35 8.13
CA LEU A 217 -4.01 3.38 7.77
C LEU A 217 -3.80 2.94 6.32
N TRP A 218 -2.70 3.40 5.72
CA TRP A 218 -2.28 2.96 4.40
C TRP A 218 -1.69 1.54 4.47
N HIS A 219 -2.15 0.66 3.59
CA HIS A 219 -1.69 -0.72 3.48
C HIS A 219 -0.90 -0.93 2.20
N ARG A 220 0.25 -1.58 2.29
CA ARG A 220 1.04 -1.97 1.10
C ARG A 220 0.65 -3.36 0.62
N LYS A 221 0.46 -3.53 -0.70
CA LYS A 221 0.29 -4.84 -1.32
C LYS A 221 1.25 -5.05 -2.49
N THR A 222 1.87 -6.22 -2.50
CA THR A 222 2.76 -6.71 -3.54
C THR A 222 2.17 -7.96 -4.19
N LEU A 223 2.11 -7.97 -5.52
CA LEU A 223 1.61 -9.06 -6.35
C LEU A 223 2.68 -9.48 -7.36
N VAL A 224 2.97 -10.77 -7.44
CA VAL A 224 3.83 -11.33 -8.50
C VAL A 224 2.96 -11.56 -9.73
N ILE A 225 3.32 -10.95 -10.85
CA ILE A 225 2.64 -11.10 -12.14
C ILE A 225 3.39 -12.12 -12.99
N ASN A 226 2.66 -13.10 -13.50
CA ASN A 226 3.14 -14.07 -14.48
C ASN A 226 2.14 -14.11 -15.64
N SER A 227 2.56 -13.64 -16.81
CA SER A 227 1.75 -13.65 -18.02
C SER A 227 2.55 -14.14 -19.22
N ALA A 228 1.98 -15.09 -19.97
CA ALA A 228 2.55 -15.57 -21.23
C ALA A 228 2.19 -14.68 -22.43
N HIS A 229 1.32 -13.69 -22.23
CA HIS A 229 0.85 -12.76 -23.25
C HIS A 229 1.01 -11.31 -22.78
N HIS A 230 0.83 -10.36 -23.69
CA HIS A 230 0.67 -8.95 -23.32
C HIS A 230 -0.49 -8.83 -22.32
N PHE A 231 -0.34 -7.93 -21.36
CA PHE A 231 -1.30 -7.78 -20.28
C PHE A 231 -1.43 -6.34 -19.82
N GLN A 232 -2.55 -6.03 -19.20
CA GLN A 232 -2.81 -4.81 -18.43
C GLN A 232 -3.20 -5.21 -17.01
N VAL A 233 -2.92 -4.33 -16.07
CA VAL A 233 -3.45 -4.42 -14.71
C VAL A 233 -4.64 -3.48 -14.62
N SER A 234 -5.73 -3.94 -14.02
CA SER A 234 -6.88 -3.10 -13.72
C SER A 234 -7.27 -3.22 -12.26
N TYR A 235 -7.68 -2.10 -11.68
CA TYR A 235 -7.93 -1.92 -10.25
C TYR A 235 -9.26 -1.19 -10.01
#